data_AF-A0A930XMQ3-F1
#
_entry.id   AF-A0A930XMQ3-F1
#
_cell.length_a   1.000
_cell.length_b   1.000
_cell.length_c   1.000
_cell.angle_alpha   90.00
_cell.angle_beta   90.00
_cell.angle_gamma   90.00
#
_symmetry.space_group_name_H-M   'P 1'
#
loop_
_entity.id
_entity.type
_entity.pdbx_description
1 polymer ?
#
loop_
_entity_poly.entity_id
_entity_poly.type
_entity_poly.pdbx_seq_one_letter_code
_entity_poly.pdbx_strand_id
1 'polypeptide(L)'
;MGAAISPSLTLEDWLGAGAILSQLEGRLSPGTQAAVVTFYSYRDRLPSGLRQCSSGKELVERGFATDVELAAQLNASDAVARLIQGAFQSEKDTPPND
;
A
#
# COMPACT_ATOMS: atom_id res chain seq x y z
N MET A 1 9.84 -5.72 -30.89
CA MET A 1 8.47 -5.28 -30.54
C MET A 1 8.45 -5.10 -29.03
N GLY A 2 8.68 -3.87 -28.55
CA GLY A 2 8.75 -3.59 -27.12
C GLY A 2 7.33 -3.63 -26.55
N ALA A 3 7.08 -4.55 -25.62
CA ALA A 3 5.83 -4.51 -24.87
C ALA A 3 5.76 -3.15 -24.18
N ALA A 4 4.76 -2.34 -24.50
CA ALA A 4 4.43 -1.16 -23.72
C ALA A 4 4.11 -1.67 -22.31
N ILE A 5 4.99 -1.34 -21.36
CA ILE A 5 4.76 -1.60 -19.94
C ILE A 5 3.73 -0.57 -19.50
N SER A 6 2.46 -0.84 -19.79
CA SER A 6 1.37 -0.08 -19.17
C SER A 6 1.39 -0.45 -17.69
N PRO A 7 1.63 0.49 -16.75
CA PRO A 7 1.50 0.21 -15.34
C PRO A 7 0.05 -0.22 -15.11
N SER A 8 -0.17 -1.52 -14.94
CA SER A 8 -1.45 -2.01 -14.47
C SER A 8 -1.47 -1.71 -12.98
N LEU A 9 -2.38 -0.83 -12.56
CA LEU A 9 -2.68 -0.68 -11.15
C LEU A 9 -2.97 -2.08 -10.58
N THR A 10 -2.15 -2.52 -9.64
CA THR A 10 -2.32 -3.82 -9.01
C THR A 10 -3.37 -3.69 -7.89
N LEU A 11 -4.04 -4.80 -7.57
CA LEU A 11 -5.05 -4.82 -6.50
C LEU A 11 -4.47 -4.34 -5.16
N GLU A 12 -3.20 -4.65 -4.88
CA GLU A 12 -2.50 -4.21 -3.66
C GLU A 12 -2.38 -2.68 -3.57
N ASP A 13 -2.02 -1.99 -4.67
CA ASP A 13 -1.90 -0.54 -4.72
C ASP A 13 -3.26 0.12 -4.48
N TRP A 14 -4.30 -0.45 -5.08
CA TRP A 14 -5.68 0.03 -4.92
C TRP A 14 -6.19 -0.17 -3.49
N LEU A 15 -5.88 -1.30 -2.86
CA LEU A 15 -6.21 -1.59 -1.47
C LEU A 15 -5.44 -0.66 -0.51
N GLY A 16 -4.15 -0.43 -0.75
CA GLY A 16 -3.31 0.48 0.03
C GLY A 16 -3.80 1.93 -0.05
N ALA A 17 -4.12 2.40 -1.26
CA ALA A 17 -4.74 3.70 -1.45
C ALA A 17 -6.10 3.80 -0.73
N GLY A 18 -6.96 2.77 -0.85
CA GLY A 18 -8.24 2.71 -0.16
C GLY A 18 -8.11 2.75 1.37
N ALA A 19 -7.09 2.09 1.93
CA ALA A 19 -6.81 2.10 3.36
C ALA A 19 -6.50 3.52 3.86
N ILE A 20 -5.60 4.25 3.17
CA ILE A 20 -5.25 5.63 3.52
C ILE A 20 -6.45 6.55 3.34
N LEU A 21 -7.12 6.49 2.18
CA LEU A 21 -8.24 7.37 1.84
C LEU A 21 -9.44 7.16 2.77
N SER A 22 -9.60 5.97 3.35
CA SER A 22 -10.65 5.68 4.36
C SER A 22 -10.50 6.47 5.65
N GLN A 23 -9.30 7.01 5.92
CA GLN A 23 -8.98 7.79 7.13
C GLN A 23 -9.01 9.31 6.88
N LEU A 24 -9.19 9.75 5.63
CA LEU A 24 -9.17 11.17 5.28
C LEU A 24 -10.59 11.75 5.23
N GLU A 25 -10.74 12.98 5.71
CA GLU A 25 -11.98 13.74 5.60
C GLU A 25 -12.04 14.54 4.29
N GLY A 26 -13.24 14.75 3.77
CA GLY A 26 -13.48 15.61 2.60
C GLY A 26 -14.32 14.97 1.50
N ARG A 27 -14.35 15.62 0.33
CA ARG A 27 -15.09 15.11 -0.84
C ARG A 27 -14.23 14.10 -1.60
N LEU A 28 -14.75 12.89 -1.75
CA LEU A 28 -14.10 11.83 -2.52
C LEU A 28 -14.51 11.92 -3.99
N SER A 29 -13.53 11.85 -4.88
CA SER A 29 -13.80 11.60 -6.31
C SER A 29 -14.34 10.17 -6.50
N PRO A 30 -14.97 9.85 -7.64
CA PRO A 30 -15.44 8.48 -7.90
C PRO A 30 -14.34 7.41 -7.78
N GLY A 31 -13.13 7.71 -8.26
CA GLY A 31 -11.99 6.78 -8.15
C GLY A 31 -11.55 6.56 -6.70
N THR A 32 -11.51 7.63 -5.90
CA THR A 32 -11.24 7.56 -4.46
C THR A 32 -12.29 6.72 -3.73
N GLN A 33 -13.57 6.94 -4.03
CA GLN A 33 -14.66 6.17 -3.42
C GLN A 33 -14.57 4.68 -3.78
N ALA A 34 -14.23 4.35 -5.03
CA ALA A 34 -14.03 2.98 -5.45
C ALA A 34 -12.85 2.32 -4.70
N ALA A 35 -11.74 3.02 -4.48
CA ALA A 35 -10.63 2.50 -3.67
C ALA A 35 -11.06 2.20 -2.22
N VAL A 36 -11.78 3.13 -1.58
CA VAL A 36 -12.30 2.96 -0.21
C VAL A 36 -13.25 1.77 -0.10
N VAL A 37 -14.20 1.63 -1.03
CA VAL A 37 -15.15 0.50 -1.04
C VAL A 37 -14.43 -0.83 -1.25
N THR A 38 -13.45 -0.88 -2.17
CA THR A 38 -12.65 -2.08 -2.38
C THR A 38 -11.86 -2.45 -1.13
N PHE A 39 -11.21 -1.48 -0.47
CA PHE A 39 -10.52 -1.71 0.80
C PHE A 39 -11.46 -2.30 1.87
N TYR A 40 -12.62 -1.68 2.10
CA TYR A 40 -13.58 -2.21 3.08
C TYR A 40 -14.07 -3.62 2.75
N SER A 41 -14.21 -3.96 1.47
CA SER A 41 -14.61 -5.31 1.01
C SER A 41 -13.54 -6.39 1.24
N TYR A 42 -12.30 -5.99 1.51
CA TYR A 42 -11.17 -6.87 1.77
C TYR A 42 -10.61 -6.76 3.19
N ARG A 43 -10.99 -5.73 3.97
CA ARG A 43 -10.39 -5.40 5.28
C ARG A 43 -10.19 -6.60 6.19
N ASP A 44 -11.23 -7.42 6.39
CA ASP A 44 -11.18 -8.56 7.31
C ASP A 44 -10.44 -9.79 6.75
N ARG A 45 -10.00 -9.70 5.50
CA ARG A 45 -9.33 -10.79 4.76
C ARG A 45 -8.14 -10.29 3.97
N LEU A 46 -7.53 -9.17 4.38
CA LEU A 46 -6.43 -8.51 3.66
C LEU A 46 -5.29 -9.47 3.32
N PRO A 47 -4.78 -10.30 4.25
CA PRO A 47 -3.69 -11.22 3.90
C PRO A 47 -4.07 -12.18 2.77
N SER A 48 -5.29 -12.73 2.83
CA SER A 48 -5.78 -13.65 1.79
C SER A 48 -6.01 -12.96 0.44
N GLY A 49 -6.39 -11.67 0.46
CA GLY A 49 -6.54 -10.85 -0.75
C GLY A 49 -5.19 -10.54 -1.39
N LEU A 50 -4.23 -10.09 -0.58
CA LEU A 50 -2.87 -9.80 -1.05
C LEU A 50 -2.14 -11.04 -1.56
N ARG A 51 -2.35 -12.21 -0.93
CA ARG A 51 -1.84 -13.50 -1.44
C ARG A 51 -2.35 -13.87 -2.83
N GLN A 52 -3.46 -13.29 -3.29
CA GLN A 52 -4.02 -13.53 -4.61
C GLN A 52 -3.55 -12.54 -5.68
N CYS A 53 -2.95 -11.42 -5.28
CA CYS A 53 -2.26 -10.48 -6.17
C CYS A 53 -1.06 -11.16 -6.86
N SER A 54 -0.67 -10.65 -8.03
CA SER A 54 0.50 -11.17 -8.77
C SER A 54 1.79 -11.13 -7.93
N SER A 55 2.03 -10.00 -7.27
CA SER A 55 3.14 -9.77 -6.33
C SER A 55 3.10 -10.71 -5.11
N GLY A 56 1.92 -10.89 -4.50
CA GLY A 56 1.74 -11.79 -3.36
C GLY A 56 1.97 -13.24 -3.72
N LYS A 57 1.51 -13.68 -4.91
CA LYS A 57 1.81 -15.02 -5.45
C LYS A 57 3.31 -15.20 -5.68
N GLU A 58 3.97 -14.22 -6.29
CA GLU A 58 5.41 -14.26 -6.52
C GLU A 58 6.20 -14.37 -5.20
N LEU A 59 5.85 -13.56 -4.19
CA LEU A 59 6.49 -13.63 -2.87
C LEU A 59 6.28 -15.00 -2.21
N VAL A 60 5.06 -15.55 -2.27
CA VAL A 60 4.76 -16.87 -1.71
C VAL A 60 5.54 -17.97 -2.43
N GLU A 61 5.60 -17.95 -3.76
CA GLU A 61 6.38 -18.89 -4.57
C GLU A 61 7.88 -18.83 -4.25
N ARG A 62 8.37 -17.65 -3.88
CA ARG A 62 9.76 -17.41 -3.47
C ARG A 62 10.04 -17.71 -1.99
N GLY A 63 9.05 -18.17 -1.22
CA GLY A 63 9.20 -18.52 0.19
C GLY A 63 8.99 -17.37 1.19
N PHE A 64 8.54 -16.20 0.73
CA PHE A 64 8.32 -14.99 1.53
C PHE A 64 6.85 -14.81 1.93
N ALA A 65 6.17 -15.91 2.29
CA ALA A 65 4.76 -15.88 2.66
C ALA A 65 4.47 -15.02 3.90
N THR A 66 5.45 -14.83 4.79
CA THR A 66 5.38 -13.97 5.97
C THR A 66 5.38 -12.48 5.62
N ASP A 67 6.02 -12.10 4.52
CA ASP A 67 6.12 -10.71 4.10
C ASP A 67 4.76 -10.18 3.63
N VAL A 68 3.94 -11.06 3.03
CA VAL A 68 2.55 -10.75 2.68
C VAL A 68 1.68 -10.55 3.92
N GLU A 69 1.89 -11.34 4.98
CA GLU A 69 1.20 -11.16 6.26
C GLU A 69 1.60 -9.86 6.94
N LEU A 70 2.90 -9.53 6.90
CA LEU A 70 3.43 -8.28 7.44
C LEU A 70 2.86 -7.07 6.69
N ALA A 71 2.86 -7.10 5.36
CA ALA A 71 2.31 -6.04 4.50
C ALA A 71 0.80 -5.83 4.67
N ALA A 72 0.06 -6.87 5.11
CA ALA A 72 -1.37 -6.78 5.37
C ALA A 72 -1.72 -6.10 6.70
N GLN A 73 -0.75 -5.85 7.58
CA GLN A 73 -1.02 -5.26 8.89
C GLN A 73 -1.42 -3.79 8.75
N LEU A 74 -2.57 -3.44 9.33
CA LEU A 74 -3.04 -2.05 9.37
C LEU A 74 -2.48 -1.34 10.60
N ASN A 75 -1.97 -0.13 10.41
CA ASN A 75 -1.46 0.73 11.48
C ASN A 75 -0.37 0.07 12.35
N ALA A 76 0.49 -0.76 11.75
CA ALA A 76 1.56 -1.47 12.46
C ALA A 76 2.80 -0.59 12.77
N SER A 77 2.87 0.61 12.20
CA SER A 77 3.98 1.54 12.34
C SER A 77 3.49 2.98 12.28
N ASP A 78 4.08 3.84 13.11
CA ASP A 78 3.90 5.30 13.09
C ASP A 78 4.95 6.01 12.21
N ALA A 79 5.85 5.25 11.56
CA ALA A 79 6.91 5.84 10.75
C ALA A 79 6.38 6.32 9.39
N VAL A 80 6.65 7.59 9.06
CA VAL A 80 6.37 8.18 7.74
C VAL A 80 7.67 8.48 7.02
N ALA A 81 7.92 7.79 5.91
CA ALA A 81 9.11 7.99 5.09
C ALA A 81 8.98 9.28 4.26
N ARG A 82 9.85 10.26 4.51
CA ARG A 82 9.90 11.53 3.76
C ARG A 82 11.10 11.53 2.81
N LEU A 83 10.89 11.84 1.54
CA LEU A 83 11.97 12.00 0.58
C LEU A 83 12.63 13.38 0.76
N ILE A 84 13.82 13.40 1.38
CA ILE A 84 14.60 14.61 1.67
C ILE A 84 15.99 14.41 1.10
N GLN A 85 16.42 15.33 0.23
CA GLN A 85 17.75 15.33 -0.37
C GLN A 85 18.15 13.98 -1.03
N GLY A 86 17.18 13.28 -1.63
CA GLY A 86 17.42 12.03 -2.36
C GLY A 86 17.42 10.75 -1.51
N ALA A 87 17.11 10.84 -0.22
CA ALA A 87 16.94 9.68 0.66
C ALA A 87 15.60 9.71 1.40
N PHE A 88 15.04 8.53 1.70
CA PHE A 88 13.91 8.41 2.61
C PHE A 88 14.40 8.51 4.06
N GLN A 89 13.87 9.48 4.79
CA GLN A 89 14.21 9.76 6.19
C GLN A 89 12.95 9.65 7.05
N SER A 90 13.08 9.21 8.30
CA SER A 90 11.99 9.31 9.26
C SER A 90 11.92 10.73 9.84
N GLU A 91 10.78 11.11 10.41
CA GLU A 91 10.65 12.41 11.10
C GLU A 91 11.72 12.58 12.20
N LYS A 92 12.06 11.49 12.90
CA LYS A 92 13.06 11.50 13.98
C LYS A 92 14.49 11.73 13.48
N ASP A 93 14.75 11.48 12.20
CA ASP A 93 16.07 11.68 11.59
C ASP A 93 16.26 13.12 11.07
N THR A 94 15.19 13.92 11.08
CA THR A 94 15.28 15.33 10.67
C THR A 94 15.94 16.12 11.80
N PRO A 95 17.13 16.72 11.59
CA PRO A 95 17.73 17.58 12.61
C PRO A 95 16.75 18.73 12.95
N PRO A 96 16.67 19.15 14.22
CA PRO A 96 15.81 20.27 14.60
C PRO A 96 16.14 21.48 13.73
N ASN A 97 15.10 22.21 13.32
CA ASN A 97 15.25 23.45 12.57
C ASN A 97 16.11 24.42 13.42
N ASP A 98 17.32 24.74 12.98
CA ASP A 98 18.11 25.87 13.48
C ASP A 98 17.43 27.21 13.12
#